data_AF-A0A950K0Z0-F1
#
_entry.id   AF-A0A950K0Z0-F1
#
_cell.length_a   1.000
_cell.length_b   1.000
_cell.length_c   1.000
_cell.angle_alpha   90.00
_cell.angle_beta   90.00
_cell.angle_gamma   90.00
#
_symmetry.space_group_name_H-M   'P 1'
#
loop_
_entity.id
_entity.type
_entity.pdbx_description
1 polymer ?
#
loop_
_entity_poly.entity_id
_entity_poly.type
_entity_poly.pdbx_seq_one_letter_code
_entity_poly.pdbx_strand_id
1 'polypeptide(L)'
;DFEPHNEMGVVFLFGRFYDILGFDGIVHIGTRCPDCIAVRQGRTLRVEFEHRSSNFLNHQHALTQADVLVCWAADADLAIETIELKSALRDRQRFQKTKPDLRRAGTLADLERREAARKPSNRLLLALLELERRSEGLDPWRFASAWGMRPAGAAKALARLLHKGLACRTGDHGSLLFKITDYGREMADQVKEARPELHSLMTSPGCESAEDPLRRQA
;
A
#
# COMPACT_ATOMS: atom_id res chain seq x y z
N ASP A 1 6.09 -25.44 14.43
CA ASP A 1 6.13 -24.16 15.19
C ASP A 1 7.13 -23.22 14.53
N PHE A 2 6.87 -21.91 14.55
CA PHE A 2 7.78 -20.91 13.98
C PHE A 2 8.58 -20.26 15.11
N GLU A 3 9.90 -20.18 14.94
CA GLU A 3 10.84 -19.54 15.86
C GLU A 3 11.84 -18.71 15.03
N PRO A 4 12.07 -17.43 15.37
CA PRO A 4 13.10 -16.64 14.71
C PRO A 4 14.49 -17.20 15.06
N HIS A 5 15.39 -17.23 14.09
CA HIS A 5 16.76 -17.73 14.27
C HIS A 5 17.79 -16.63 14.59
N ASN A 6 17.40 -15.36 14.51
CA ASN A 6 18.27 -14.21 14.72
C ASN A 6 17.45 -12.95 15.09
N GLU A 7 18.16 -11.85 15.35
CA GLU A 7 17.60 -10.52 15.65
C GLU A 7 16.64 -10.03 14.57
N MET A 8 16.97 -10.20 13.28
CA MET A 8 16.09 -9.79 12.18
C MET A 8 14.72 -10.46 12.22
N GLY A 9 14.66 -11.72 12.67
CA GLY A 9 13.40 -12.41 12.93
C GLY A 9 12.60 -11.78 14.07
N VAL A 10 13.26 -11.26 15.11
CA VAL A 10 12.64 -10.51 16.22
C VAL A 10 12.10 -9.18 15.72
N VAL A 11 12.87 -8.43 14.91
CA VAL A 11 12.42 -7.19 14.27
C VAL A 11 11.15 -7.42 13.46
N PHE A 12 11.13 -8.47 12.63
CA PHE A 12 9.96 -8.82 11.83
C PHE A 12 8.73 -9.12 12.71
N LEU A 13 8.88 -9.92 13.77
CA LEU A 13 7.79 -10.27 14.67
C LEU A 13 7.28 -9.06 15.44
N PHE A 14 8.16 -8.18 15.92
CA PHE A 14 7.76 -6.93 16.54
C PHE A 14 6.98 -6.06 15.56
N GLY A 15 7.49 -5.84 14.34
CA GLY A 15 6.78 -5.07 13.31
C GLY A 15 5.41 -5.64 12.94
N ARG A 16 5.26 -6.97 13.04
CA ARG A 16 3.99 -7.66 12.79
C ARG A 16 2.96 -7.48 13.92
N PHE A 17 3.40 -7.26 15.15
CA PHE A 17 2.56 -7.35 16.35
C PHE A 17 2.74 -6.20 17.36
N TYR A 18 3.39 -5.09 16.98
CA TYR A 18 3.70 -3.97 17.88
C TYR A 18 2.45 -3.42 18.58
N ASP A 19 1.32 -3.37 17.89
CA ASP A 19 0.02 -2.91 18.39
C ASP A 19 -0.50 -3.80 19.52
N ILE A 20 -0.35 -5.12 19.38
CA ILE A 20 -0.78 -6.09 20.40
C ILE A 20 0.17 -6.10 21.60
N LEU A 21 1.44 -5.75 21.37
CA LEU A 21 2.43 -5.50 22.41
C LEU A 21 2.19 -4.15 23.13
N GLY A 22 1.20 -3.37 22.70
CA GLY A 22 0.77 -2.12 23.34
C GLY A 22 1.48 -0.87 22.83
N PHE A 23 2.16 -0.94 21.69
CA PHE A 23 2.74 0.23 21.03
C PHE A 23 1.72 0.87 20.07
N ASP A 24 1.70 2.20 20.02
CA ASP A 24 0.80 2.98 19.16
C ASP A 24 1.33 3.06 17.72
N GLY A 25 2.65 2.95 17.52
CA GLY A 25 3.27 3.07 16.20
C GLY A 25 4.77 2.85 16.20
N ILE A 26 5.31 2.54 15.02
CA ILE A 26 6.75 2.45 14.77
C ILE A 26 7.16 3.67 13.94
N VAL A 27 8.10 4.46 14.46
CA VAL A 27 8.56 5.70 13.82
C VAL A 27 9.79 5.44 12.94
N HIS A 28 10.73 4.64 13.45
CA HIS A 28 11.99 4.34 12.76
C HIS A 28 12.48 2.94 13.13
N ILE A 29 13.10 2.27 12.16
CA ILE A 29 13.92 1.07 12.36
C ILE A 29 15.26 1.34 11.69
N GLY A 30 16.35 1.15 12.43
CA GLY A 30 17.72 1.32 12.01
C GLY A 30 18.55 0.06 12.25
N THR A 31 19.86 0.23 12.21
CA THR A 31 20.85 -0.87 12.37
C THR A 31 21.89 -0.54 13.45
N ARG A 32 21.62 0.46 14.29
CA ARG A 32 22.51 0.93 15.35
C ARG A 32 21.67 1.14 16.59
N CYS A 33 22.19 0.74 17.74
CA CYS A 33 21.52 0.94 19.02
C CYS A 33 21.17 2.42 19.26
N PRO A 34 19.89 2.76 19.55
CA PRO A 34 18.74 1.85 19.59
C PRO A 34 18.22 1.49 18.18
N ASP A 35 17.95 0.20 17.95
CA ASP A 35 17.47 -0.30 16.66
C ASP A 35 16.14 0.30 16.21
N CYS A 36 15.30 0.75 17.13
CA CYS A 36 13.97 1.24 16.80
C CYS A 36 13.54 2.41 17.67
N ILE A 37 12.79 3.32 17.05
CA ILE A 37 12.02 4.35 17.72
C ILE A 37 10.55 4.02 17.55
N ALA A 38 9.85 3.81 18.65
CA ALA A 38 8.43 3.46 18.68
C ALA A 38 7.65 4.40 19.63
N VAL A 39 6.34 4.50 19.44
CA VAL A 39 5.44 5.25 20.32
C VAL A 39 4.62 4.27 21.13
N ARG A 40 4.50 4.50 22.43
CA ARG A 40 3.65 3.73 23.34
C ARG A 40 3.00 4.66 24.36
N GLN A 41 1.68 4.63 24.42
CA GLN A 41 0.88 5.55 25.24
C GLN A 41 1.27 7.03 25.02
N GLY A 42 1.50 7.39 23.75
CA GLY A 42 1.91 8.74 23.36
C GLY A 42 3.36 9.13 23.72
N ARG A 43 4.15 8.21 24.29
CA ARG A 43 5.57 8.44 24.61
C ARG A 43 6.47 7.78 23.56
N THR A 44 7.48 8.50 23.11
CA THR A 44 8.54 7.95 22.26
C THR A 44 9.50 7.11 23.11
N LEU A 45 9.72 5.87 22.70
CA LEU A 45 10.61 4.90 23.33
C LEU A 45 11.69 4.45 22.34
N ARG A 46 12.90 4.28 22.86
CA ARG A 46 14.03 3.65 22.18
C ARG A 46 13.99 2.16 22.46
N VAL A 47 13.86 1.36 21.41
CA VAL A 47 13.73 -0.09 21.49
C VAL A 47 14.98 -0.73 20.92
N GLU A 48 15.57 -1.65 21.66
CA GLU A 48 16.63 -2.54 21.16
C GLU A 48 16.06 -3.94 20.88
N PHE A 49 16.50 -4.58 19.79
CA PHE A 49 16.10 -5.93 19.47
C PHE A 49 17.24 -6.92 19.71
N GLU A 50 16.92 -8.02 20.38
CA GLU A 50 17.90 -9.08 20.59
C GLU A 50 17.28 -10.46 20.37
N HIS A 51 18.06 -11.42 19.86
CA HIS A 51 17.56 -12.80 19.81
C HIS A 51 17.37 -13.37 21.22
N ARG A 52 18.35 -13.08 22.10
CA ARG A 52 18.37 -13.45 23.52
C ARG A 52 18.67 -12.23 24.35
N SER A 53 18.03 -12.06 25.50
CA SER A 53 18.33 -10.91 26.37
C SER A 53 19.81 -10.82 26.78
N SER A 54 20.51 -11.95 26.92
CA SER A 54 21.95 -11.94 27.21
C SER A 54 22.79 -11.27 26.12
N ASN A 55 22.32 -11.23 24.86
CA ASN A 55 23.05 -10.59 23.76
C ASN A 55 23.20 -9.09 23.96
N PHE A 56 22.23 -8.43 24.61
CA PHE A 56 22.32 -7.01 24.97
C PHE A 56 23.59 -6.70 25.78
N LEU A 57 23.96 -7.60 26.70
CA LEU A 57 25.19 -7.51 27.49
C LEU A 57 26.44 -7.84 26.63
N ASN A 58 26.34 -8.86 25.78
CA ASN A 58 27.44 -9.30 24.92
C ASN A 58 27.84 -8.21 23.91
N HIS A 59 26.88 -7.43 23.42
CA HIS A 59 27.09 -6.28 22.55
C HIS A 59 27.61 -5.03 23.29
N GLN A 60 27.77 -5.10 24.62
CA GLN A 60 28.27 -4.02 25.47
C GLN A 60 27.42 -2.74 25.40
N HIS A 61 26.12 -2.90 25.16
CA HIS A 61 25.18 -1.78 25.21
C HIS A 61 25.03 -1.27 26.63
N ALA A 62 25.03 0.06 26.77
CA ALA A 62 24.70 0.67 28.05
C ALA A 62 23.18 0.63 28.24
N LEU A 63 22.70 0.32 29.45
CA LEU A 63 21.27 0.32 29.79
C LEU A 63 20.57 1.65 29.48
N THR A 64 21.32 2.74 29.37
CA THR A 64 20.80 4.07 29.03
C THR A 64 20.59 4.29 27.53
N GLN A 65 21.04 3.38 26.65
CA GLN A 65 20.94 3.51 25.20
C GLN A 65 19.55 3.14 24.67
N ALA A 66 18.83 2.29 25.39
CA ALA A 66 17.46 1.87 25.11
C ALA A 66 16.55 2.10 26.32
N ASP A 67 15.26 2.25 26.09
CA ASP A 67 14.23 2.32 27.12
C ASP A 67 13.55 0.95 27.31
N VAL A 68 13.46 0.16 26.23
CA VAL A 68 12.85 -1.17 26.22
C VAL A 68 13.73 -2.13 25.41
N LEU A 69 13.96 -3.32 25.94
CA LEU A 69 14.54 -4.45 25.22
C LEU A 69 13.41 -5.37 24.74
N VAL A 70 13.37 -5.66 23.45
CA VAL A 70 12.46 -6.66 22.89
C VAL A 70 13.29 -7.85 22.43
N CYS A 71 13.03 -9.03 23.00
CA CYS A 71 13.78 -10.23 22.65
C CYS A 71 12.88 -11.41 22.32
N TRP A 72 13.42 -12.41 21.62
CA TRP A 72 12.70 -13.67 21.44
C TRP A 72 12.66 -14.46 22.75
N ALA A 73 13.81 -14.64 23.41
CA ALA A 73 13.93 -15.36 24.68
C ALA A 73 14.60 -14.49 25.75
N ALA A 74 13.94 -14.38 26.91
CA ALA A 74 14.49 -13.74 28.09
C ALA A 74 15.25 -14.77 28.93
N ASP A 75 16.58 -14.78 28.80
CA ASP A 75 17.53 -15.66 29.49
C ASP A 75 18.49 -14.94 30.46
N ALA A 76 18.35 -13.61 30.60
CA ALA A 76 19.10 -12.77 31.52
C ALA A 76 18.16 -11.79 32.22
N ASP A 77 18.42 -11.53 33.51
CA ASP A 77 17.74 -10.50 34.29
C ASP A 77 18.48 -9.17 34.12
N LEU A 78 17.79 -8.18 33.54
CA LEU A 78 18.37 -6.89 33.18
C LEU A 78 17.54 -5.76 33.81
N ALA A 79 18.21 -4.71 34.26
CA ALA A 79 17.56 -3.51 34.80
C ALA A 79 17.00 -2.57 33.72
N ILE A 80 16.41 -3.15 32.67
CA ILE A 80 15.70 -2.48 31.57
C ILE A 80 14.38 -3.22 31.34
N GLU A 81 13.32 -2.49 30.98
CA GLU A 81 12.04 -3.14 30.63
C GLU A 81 12.27 -4.14 29.49
N THR A 82 11.96 -5.42 29.72
CA THR A 82 12.19 -6.49 28.76
C THR A 82 10.86 -7.12 28.34
N ILE A 83 10.61 -7.15 27.03
CA ILE A 83 9.44 -7.78 26.42
C ILE A 83 9.90 -9.06 25.71
N GLU A 84 9.55 -10.21 26.26
CA GLU A 84 9.82 -11.52 25.65
C GLU A 84 8.71 -11.88 24.65
N LEU A 85 9.06 -11.96 23.37
CA LEU A 85 8.10 -12.29 22.30
C LEU A 85 7.63 -13.74 22.36
N LYS A 86 8.48 -14.70 22.77
CA LYS A 86 8.09 -16.12 22.79
C LYS A 86 6.92 -16.38 23.74
N SER A 87 6.94 -15.80 24.93
CA SER A 87 5.83 -15.91 25.89
C SER A 87 4.67 -14.99 25.50
N ALA A 88 4.95 -13.75 25.07
CA ALA A 88 3.90 -12.83 24.61
C ALA A 88 3.05 -13.45 23.50
N LEU A 89 3.66 -14.10 22.51
CA LEU A 89 2.99 -14.68 21.34
C LEU A 89 2.42 -16.09 21.58
N ARG A 90 2.62 -16.69 22.76
CA ARG A 90 2.14 -18.04 23.08
C ARG A 90 0.61 -18.14 23.04
N ASP A 91 -0.08 -17.08 23.46
CA ASP A 91 -1.54 -17.01 23.46
C ASP A 91 -2.11 -16.53 22.13
N ARG A 92 -1.98 -17.37 21.09
CA ARG A 92 -2.49 -17.13 19.72
C ARG A 92 -3.92 -16.58 19.66
N GLN A 93 -4.81 -16.90 20.60
CA GLN A 93 -6.19 -16.41 20.62
C GLN A 93 -6.30 -14.89 20.87
N ARG A 94 -5.33 -14.29 21.59
CA ARG A 94 -5.27 -12.84 21.82
C ARG A 94 -4.88 -12.10 20.53
N PHE A 95 -4.04 -12.72 19.70
CA PHE A 95 -3.54 -12.16 18.43
C PHE A 95 -4.49 -12.34 17.24
N GLN A 96 -5.49 -13.22 17.35
CA GLN A 96 -6.52 -13.38 16.32
C GLN A 96 -7.62 -12.30 16.40
N LYS A 97 -7.77 -11.62 17.54
CA LYS A 97 -8.88 -10.70 17.82
C LYS A 97 -8.64 -9.22 17.44
N THR A 98 -7.44 -8.86 17.01
CA THR A 98 -7.09 -7.47 16.63
C THR A 98 -6.73 -7.32 15.16
N LYS A 99 -7.25 -8.18 14.27
CA LYS A 99 -7.59 -7.61 12.96
C LYS A 99 -8.65 -6.55 13.26
N PRO A 100 -8.46 -5.25 12.91
CA PRO A 100 -9.61 -4.37 12.81
C PRO A 100 -10.63 -5.12 11.97
N ASP A 101 -11.91 -5.03 12.34
CA ASP A 101 -12.97 -5.81 11.71
C ASP A 101 -13.04 -5.53 10.19
N LEU A 102 -12.19 -6.24 9.45
CA LEU A 102 -12.14 -6.35 7.98
C LEU A 102 -13.33 -7.18 7.49
N ARG A 103 -14.31 -7.49 8.34
CA ARG A 103 -15.63 -7.93 7.87
C ARG A 103 -16.51 -6.73 7.53
N ARG A 104 -16.21 -5.52 8.02
CA ARG A 104 -16.85 -4.27 7.58
C ARG A 104 -16.09 -3.53 6.48
N ALA A 105 -14.77 -3.66 6.42
CA ALA A 105 -13.97 -3.20 5.30
C ALA A 105 -13.68 -4.41 4.40
N GLY A 106 -14.16 -4.40 3.15
CA GLY A 106 -14.12 -5.55 2.22
C GLY A 106 -12.77 -6.29 2.14
N THR A 107 -12.75 -7.46 1.52
CA THR A 107 -11.57 -8.34 1.42
C THR A 107 -10.30 -7.56 1.03
N LEU A 108 -9.10 -8.06 1.36
CA LEU A 108 -7.85 -7.40 0.93
C LEU A 108 -7.88 -7.10 -0.58
N ALA A 109 -8.44 -8.02 -1.37
CA ALA A 109 -8.72 -7.83 -2.78
C ALA A 109 -9.73 -6.69 -3.06
N ASP A 110 -10.75 -6.48 -2.23
CA ASP A 110 -11.71 -5.35 -2.37
C ASP A 110 -11.10 -4.01 -1.94
N LEU A 111 -10.23 -4.00 -0.93
CA LEU A 111 -9.48 -2.81 -0.51
C LEU A 111 -8.44 -2.43 -1.58
N GLU A 112 -7.67 -3.41 -2.07
CA GLU A 112 -6.77 -3.24 -3.22
C GLU A 112 -7.55 -2.83 -4.46
N ARG A 113 -8.73 -3.40 -4.73
CA ARG A 113 -9.62 -2.98 -5.84
C ARG A 113 -10.12 -1.54 -5.65
N ARG A 114 -10.52 -1.13 -4.44
CA ARG A 114 -11.00 0.24 -4.13
C ARG A 114 -9.88 1.27 -4.16
N GLU A 115 -8.69 0.91 -3.69
CA GLU A 115 -7.51 1.76 -3.70
C GLU A 115 -6.91 1.86 -5.10
N ALA A 116 -6.87 0.73 -5.84
CA ALA A 116 -6.61 0.71 -7.26
C ALA A 116 -7.58 1.67 -7.95
N ALA A 117 -8.90 1.53 -7.74
CA ALA A 117 -9.99 2.35 -8.29
C ALA A 117 -9.95 3.85 -7.94
N ARG A 118 -9.25 4.24 -6.86
CA ARG A 118 -9.00 5.64 -6.46
C ARG A 118 -7.93 6.35 -7.30
N LYS A 119 -7.10 5.62 -8.05
CA LYS A 119 -5.97 6.22 -8.79
C LYS A 119 -6.48 7.02 -10.02
N PRO A 120 -5.97 8.24 -10.28
CA PRO A 120 -6.35 9.05 -11.44
C PRO A 120 -6.16 8.34 -12.80
N SER A 121 -5.32 7.30 -12.83
CA SER A 121 -5.11 6.45 -14.01
C SER A 121 -6.33 5.63 -14.43
N ASN A 122 -7.37 5.50 -13.61
CA ASN A 122 -8.47 4.57 -13.91
C ASN A 122 -9.58 5.17 -14.77
N ARG A 123 -9.90 6.46 -14.55
CA ARG A 123 -10.79 7.18 -15.46
C ARG A 123 -10.19 7.21 -16.87
N LEU A 124 -8.86 7.33 -16.95
CA LEU A 124 -8.11 7.24 -18.20
C LEU A 124 -8.08 5.82 -18.77
N LEU A 125 -8.02 4.79 -17.93
CA LEU A 125 -8.04 3.39 -18.34
C LEU A 125 -9.41 2.98 -18.92
N LEU A 126 -10.50 3.36 -18.26
CA LEU A 126 -11.85 3.17 -18.80
C LEU A 126 -12.01 3.95 -20.11
N ALA A 127 -11.45 5.16 -20.20
CA ALA A 127 -11.51 6.03 -21.37
C ALA A 127 -10.83 5.39 -22.58
N LEU A 128 -9.68 4.75 -22.35
CA LEU A 128 -9.00 3.96 -23.36
C LEU A 128 -9.85 2.78 -23.85
N LEU A 129 -10.48 2.06 -22.92
CA LEU A 129 -11.29 0.89 -23.25
C LEU A 129 -12.52 1.27 -24.10
N GLU A 130 -13.20 2.37 -23.80
CA GLU A 130 -14.37 2.82 -24.58
C GLU A 130 -14.00 3.31 -25.98
N LEU A 131 -12.84 3.96 -26.14
CA LEU A 131 -12.33 4.36 -27.45
C LEU A 131 -11.92 3.17 -28.31
N GLU A 132 -11.26 2.16 -27.72
CA GLU A 132 -10.92 0.92 -28.44
C GLU A 132 -12.18 0.15 -28.87
N ARG A 133 -13.22 0.11 -28.04
CA ARG A 133 -14.53 -0.51 -28.37
C ARG A 133 -15.18 0.11 -29.60
N ARG A 134 -14.93 1.40 -29.87
CA ARG A 134 -15.46 2.11 -31.04
C ARG A 134 -14.68 1.81 -32.33
N SER A 135 -13.66 0.95 -32.27
CA SER A 135 -12.75 0.62 -33.39
C SER A 135 -12.06 1.84 -33.99
N GLU A 136 -12.03 2.94 -33.23
CA GLU A 136 -11.32 4.14 -33.58
C GLU A 136 -9.92 4.00 -33.01
N GLY A 137 -8.93 3.89 -33.88
CA GLY A 137 -7.53 3.90 -33.47
C GLY A 137 -7.27 5.05 -32.49
N LEU A 138 -6.60 4.74 -31.38
CA LEU A 138 -6.52 5.67 -30.26
C LEU A 138 -5.29 6.54 -30.43
N ASP A 139 -5.47 7.78 -30.91
CA ASP A 139 -4.42 8.80 -30.93
C ASP A 139 -4.63 9.86 -29.83
N PRO A 140 -3.58 10.61 -29.43
CA PRO A 140 -3.68 11.59 -28.35
C PRO A 140 -4.71 12.70 -28.58
N TRP A 141 -5.02 13.06 -29.83
CA TRP A 141 -5.98 14.10 -30.16
C TRP A 141 -7.42 13.61 -30.03
N ARG A 142 -7.70 12.40 -30.51
CA ARG A 142 -9.00 11.76 -30.27
C ARG A 142 -9.25 11.53 -28.79
N PHE A 143 -8.21 11.09 -28.06
CA PHE A 143 -8.27 10.96 -26.62
C PHE A 143 -8.49 12.31 -25.91
N ALA A 144 -7.86 13.39 -26.39
CA ALA A 144 -8.08 14.72 -25.83
C ALA A 144 -9.52 15.21 -26.07
N SER A 145 -10.01 15.06 -27.30
CA SER A 145 -11.34 15.52 -27.73
C SER A 145 -12.47 14.79 -27.01
N ALA A 146 -12.42 13.45 -26.95
CA ALA A 146 -13.45 12.63 -26.32
C ALA A 146 -13.60 12.88 -24.81
N TRP A 147 -12.61 13.50 -24.17
CA TRP A 147 -12.53 13.65 -22.72
C TRP A 147 -12.42 15.11 -22.26
N GLY A 148 -12.59 16.08 -23.17
CA GLY A 148 -12.48 17.51 -22.86
C GLY A 148 -11.11 17.90 -22.28
N MET A 149 -10.06 17.15 -22.63
CA MET A 149 -8.71 17.36 -22.11
C MET A 149 -7.90 18.24 -23.06
N ARG A 150 -6.94 18.99 -22.49
CA ARG A 150 -5.89 19.61 -23.31
C ARG A 150 -4.99 18.53 -23.94
N PRO A 151 -4.53 18.66 -25.19
CA PRO A 151 -3.67 17.68 -25.85
C PRO A 151 -2.42 17.30 -25.04
N ALA A 152 -1.77 18.26 -24.39
CA ALA A 152 -0.61 18.00 -23.52
C ALA A 152 -0.98 17.15 -22.28
N GLY A 153 -2.19 17.33 -21.75
CA GLY A 153 -2.72 16.52 -20.65
C GLY A 153 -3.02 15.09 -21.08
N ALA A 154 -3.61 14.92 -22.26
CA ALA A 154 -3.85 13.62 -22.89
C ALA A 154 -2.55 12.86 -23.15
N ALA A 155 -1.52 13.52 -23.69
CA ALA A 155 -0.21 12.92 -23.91
C ALA A 155 0.45 12.44 -22.61
N LYS A 156 0.39 13.26 -21.54
CA LYS A 156 0.92 12.88 -20.21
C LYS A 156 0.15 11.72 -19.58
N ALA A 157 -1.17 11.66 -19.80
CA ALA A 157 -2.01 10.56 -19.36
C ALA A 157 -1.64 9.26 -20.08
N LEU A 158 -1.53 9.28 -21.40
CA LEU A 158 -1.12 8.13 -22.22
C LEU A 158 0.27 7.63 -21.84
N ALA A 159 1.24 8.53 -21.62
CA ALA A 159 2.58 8.16 -21.18
C ALA A 159 2.58 7.40 -19.83
N ARG A 160 1.70 7.77 -18.90
CA ARG A 160 1.55 7.06 -17.62
C ARG A 160 0.95 5.66 -17.80
N LEU A 161 0.02 5.50 -18.75
CA LEU A 161 -0.60 4.20 -19.04
C LEU A 161 0.40 3.25 -19.70
N LEU A 162 1.24 3.77 -20.60
CA LEU A 162 2.37 3.03 -21.18
C LEU A 162 3.37 2.59 -20.10
N HIS A 163 3.81 3.51 -19.25
CA HIS A 163 4.80 3.22 -18.21
C HIS A 163 4.31 2.14 -17.22
N LYS A 164 3.00 2.10 -16.96
CA LYS A 164 2.36 1.10 -16.10
C LYS A 164 2.01 -0.22 -16.83
N GLY A 165 2.34 -0.35 -18.12
CA GLY A 165 2.00 -1.53 -18.92
C GLY A 165 0.50 -1.72 -19.15
N LEU A 166 -0.33 -0.69 -18.93
CA LEU A 166 -1.79 -0.73 -19.12
C LEU A 166 -2.18 -0.50 -20.59
N ALA A 167 -1.30 0.13 -21.36
CA ALA A 167 -1.46 0.34 -22.77
C ALA A 167 -0.12 0.10 -23.48
N CYS A 168 -0.18 -0.22 -24.76
CA CYS A 168 0.98 -0.34 -25.65
C CYS A 168 0.77 0.52 -26.90
N ARG A 169 1.87 0.86 -27.58
CA ARG A 169 1.82 1.48 -28.91
C ARG A 169 1.63 0.40 -29.95
N THR A 170 0.85 0.68 -30.98
CA THR A 170 0.63 -0.23 -32.10
C THR A 170 0.85 0.48 -33.43
N GLY A 171 1.61 -0.15 -34.32
CA GLY A 171 1.85 0.33 -35.68
C GLY A 171 3.31 0.69 -35.96
N ASP A 172 3.68 0.68 -37.25
CA ASP A 172 5.01 1.04 -37.73
C ASP A 172 5.24 2.56 -37.65
N HIS A 173 6.52 2.93 -37.55
CA HIS A 173 7.20 4.23 -37.37
C HIS A 173 6.50 5.56 -37.74
N GLY A 174 5.25 5.78 -37.36
CA GLY A 174 4.53 7.04 -37.63
C GLY A 174 3.08 7.11 -37.13
N SER A 175 2.45 5.98 -36.78
CA SER A 175 1.10 5.98 -36.22
C SER A 175 1.15 6.03 -34.68
N LEU A 176 0.68 7.13 -34.08
CA LEU A 176 0.55 7.29 -32.61
C LEU A 176 -0.69 6.55 -32.10
N LEU A 177 -0.86 5.29 -32.51
CA LEU A 177 -2.00 4.47 -32.10
C LEU A 177 -1.64 3.70 -30.82
N PHE A 178 -2.58 3.70 -29.88
CA PHE A 178 -2.47 2.96 -28.64
C PHE A 178 -3.52 1.84 -28.59
N LYS A 179 -3.15 0.71 -27.97
CA LYS A 179 -4.09 -0.34 -27.56
C LYS A 179 -3.96 -0.60 -26.09
N ILE A 180 -5.04 -1.04 -25.46
CA ILE A 180 -5.00 -1.51 -24.07
C ILE A 180 -4.35 -2.91 -24.07
N THR A 181 -3.54 -3.19 -23.06
CA THR A 181 -2.97 -4.54 -22.86
C THR A 181 -4.00 -5.44 -22.20
N ASP A 182 -3.77 -6.76 -22.18
CA ASP A 182 -4.63 -7.69 -21.44
C ASP A 182 -4.65 -7.37 -19.93
N TYR A 183 -3.48 -7.00 -19.38
CA TYR A 183 -3.37 -6.48 -18.03
C TYR A 183 -4.18 -5.18 -17.83
N GLY A 184 -4.13 -4.27 -18.81
CA GLY A 184 -4.96 -3.05 -18.78
C GLY A 184 -6.46 -3.34 -18.82
N ARG A 185 -6.89 -4.35 -19.59
CA ARG A 185 -8.28 -4.83 -19.66
C ARG A 185 -8.76 -5.36 -18.32
N GLU A 186 -7.98 -6.25 -17.70
CA GLU A 186 -8.28 -6.80 -16.38
C GLU A 186 -8.43 -5.69 -15.33
N MET A 187 -7.50 -4.73 -15.33
CA MET A 187 -7.57 -3.57 -14.44
C MET A 187 -8.80 -2.68 -14.73
N ALA A 188 -9.19 -2.53 -16.00
CA ALA A 188 -10.36 -1.75 -16.38
C ALA A 188 -11.65 -2.38 -15.86
N ASP A 189 -11.79 -3.71 -15.96
CA ASP A 189 -12.96 -4.44 -15.47
C ASP A 189 -13.04 -4.41 -13.94
N GLN A 190 -11.91 -4.52 -13.24
CA GLN A 190 -11.85 -4.31 -11.78
C GLN A 190 -12.30 -2.90 -11.38
N VAL A 191 -11.95 -1.88 -12.17
CA VAL A 191 -12.41 -0.50 -11.93
C VAL A 191 -13.92 -0.38 -12.15
N LYS A 192 -14.49 -1.03 -13.18
CA LYS A 192 -15.95 -1.02 -13.43
C LYS A 192 -16.72 -1.67 -12.29
N GLU A 193 -16.24 -2.82 -11.81
CA GLU A 193 -16.85 -3.52 -10.67
C GLU A 193 -16.79 -2.69 -9.39
N ALA A 194 -15.65 -2.03 -9.13
CA ALA A 194 -15.45 -1.24 -7.92
C ALA A 194 -16.14 0.13 -7.96
N ARG A 195 -16.38 0.69 -9.16
CA ARG A 195 -16.94 2.03 -9.39
C ARG A 195 -17.90 2.06 -10.60
N PRO A 196 -19.08 1.42 -10.49
CA PRO A 196 -20.06 1.41 -11.56
C PRO A 196 -20.53 2.82 -11.96
N GLU A 197 -20.48 3.79 -11.03
CA GLU A 197 -20.81 5.20 -11.27
C GLU A 197 -19.86 5.87 -12.27
N LEU A 198 -18.56 5.52 -12.23
CA LEU A 198 -17.59 6.04 -13.21
C LEU A 198 -17.85 5.48 -14.60
N HIS A 199 -18.22 4.22 -14.71
CA HIS A 199 -18.58 3.61 -15.99
C HIS A 199 -19.86 4.22 -16.55
N SER A 200 -20.89 4.43 -15.72
CA SER A 200 -22.16 5.06 -16.13
C SER A 200 -21.97 6.50 -16.63
N LEU A 201 -21.06 7.26 -16.02
CA LEU A 201 -20.70 8.61 -16.48
C LEU A 201 -20.04 8.61 -17.87
N MET A 202 -19.45 7.49 -18.26
CA MET A 202 -18.69 7.35 -19.51
C MET A 202 -19.50 6.75 -20.66
N THR A 203 -20.52 5.95 -20.35
CA THR A 203 -21.41 5.33 -21.34
C THR A 203 -22.64 6.18 -21.65
N SER A 204 -22.87 7.27 -20.91
CA SER A 204 -23.97 8.19 -21.16
C SER A 204 -23.75 8.95 -22.48
N PRO A 205 -24.63 8.81 -23.48
CA PRO A 205 -24.52 9.58 -24.72
C PRO A 205 -24.86 11.04 -24.41
N GLY A 206 -23.86 11.92 -24.47
CA GLY A 206 -24.07 13.36 -24.28
C GLY A 206 -23.16 14.06 -23.27
N CYS A 207 -21.99 13.51 -22.91
CA CYS A 207 -21.02 14.22 -22.07
C CYS A 207 -20.20 15.25 -22.87
N GLU A 208 -20.90 16.14 -23.58
CA GLU A 208 -20.39 17.48 -23.84
C GLU A 208 -20.69 18.29 -22.59
N SER A 209 -19.65 18.73 -21.86
CA SER A 209 -19.73 19.74 -20.78
C SER A 209 -20.30 19.37 -19.39
N ALA A 210 -20.04 18.18 -18.84
CA ALA A 210 -20.31 17.95 -17.42
C ALA A 210 -19.17 18.48 -16.53
N GLU A 211 -19.39 19.64 -15.90
CA GLU A 211 -18.56 20.14 -14.79
C GLU A 211 -18.46 19.10 -13.66
N ASP A 212 -17.28 19.02 -13.05
CA ASP A 212 -16.90 18.06 -12.02
C ASP A 212 -17.79 18.17 -10.75
N PRO A 213 -18.64 17.18 -10.44
CA PRO A 213 -19.49 17.20 -9.26
C PRO A 213 -18.72 17.19 -7.93
N LEU A 214 -17.42 16.81 -7.94
CA LEU A 214 -16.58 16.74 -6.75
C LEU A 214 -15.97 18.09 -6.36
N ARG A 215 -16.21 19.16 -7.14
CA ARG A 215 -15.74 20.52 -6.81
C ARG A 215 -16.61 21.28 -5.81
N ARG A 216 -17.73 20.68 -5.34
CA ARG A 216 -18.67 21.30 -4.38
C ARG A 216 -18.49 20.86 -2.92
N GLN A 217 -17.45 20.09 -2.61
CA GLN A 217 -17.10 19.76 -1.23
C GLN A 217 -15.64 20.13 -0.98
N ALA A 218 -15.39 21.44 -0.89
CA ALA A 218 -14.20 22.05 -0.30
C ALA A 218 -14.66 23.25 0.53
#